data_AF-A0A3D6BN36-F1
#
_entry.id   AF-A0A3D6BN36-F1
#
_cell.length_a   1.000
_cell.length_b   1.000
_cell.length_c   1.000
_cell.angle_alpha   90.00
_cell.angle_beta   90.00
_cell.angle_gamma   90.00
#
_symmetry.space_group_name_H-M   'P 1'
#
loop_
_entity.id
_entity.type
_entity.pdbx_description
1 polymer ?
#
loop_
_entity_poly.entity_id
_entity_poly.type
_entity_poly.pdbx_seq_one_letter_code
_entity_poly.pdbx_strand_id
1 'polypeptide(L)'
;MADQIVIANGESILVDNSFHIPWADKGKNWVDAWCPNTIHFVIWNNLPGQNEIQNKDASTGMMTSNTSLNATSDAVGSTTVADLLTWAGVRQLQIEEAIAEHNSARSTEFNTQLAAWEAADSSNNEDNFNTFSWSKTWRDYDSNYS
;
A
#
# COMPACT_ATOMS: atom_id res chain seq x y z
N MET A 1 12.75 4.59 -8.06
CA MET A 1 11.41 5.06 -8.47
C MET A 1 10.75 3.89 -9.15
N ALA A 2 9.43 3.70 -9.00
CA ALA A 2 8.75 2.64 -9.72
C ALA A 2 8.83 2.90 -11.23
N ASP A 3 8.89 1.84 -12.02
CA ASP A 3 8.91 1.90 -13.49
C ASP A 3 7.60 1.39 -14.11
N GLN A 4 6.79 0.66 -13.33
CA GLN A 4 5.49 0.13 -13.74
C GLN A 4 4.44 0.38 -12.66
N ILE A 5 3.22 0.68 -13.09
CA ILE A 5 2.08 0.80 -12.20
C ILE A 5 0.80 0.34 -12.89
N VAL A 6 0.02 -0.46 -12.18
CA VAL A 6 -1.36 -0.81 -12.56
C VAL A 6 -2.28 -0.36 -11.44
N ILE A 7 -3.18 0.58 -11.72
CA ILE A 7 -4.17 1.07 -10.77
C ILE A 7 -5.52 0.48 -11.18
N ALA A 8 -6.07 -0.42 -10.37
CA ALA A 8 -7.44 -0.87 -10.45
C ALA A 8 -8.29 0.03 -9.55
N ASN A 9 -9.03 0.98 -10.14
CA ASN A 9 -9.66 2.06 -9.38
C ASN A 9 -10.71 1.54 -8.38
N GLY A 10 -10.47 1.78 -7.10
CA GLY A 10 -11.31 1.31 -5.99
C GLY A 10 -10.91 -0.06 -5.43
N GLU A 11 -9.95 -0.76 -6.05
CA GLU A 11 -9.61 -2.15 -5.70
C GLU A 11 -8.18 -2.28 -5.20
N SER A 12 -7.20 -1.96 -6.05
CA SER A 12 -5.78 -2.10 -5.70
C SER A 12 -4.85 -1.40 -6.65
N ILE A 13 -3.58 -1.32 -6.25
CA ILE A 13 -2.49 -0.75 -7.03
C ILE A 13 -1.33 -1.74 -7.02
N LEU A 14 -0.89 -2.16 -8.20
CA LEU A 14 0.26 -3.04 -8.38
C LEU A 14 1.46 -2.22 -8.85
N VAL A 15 2.54 -2.24 -8.08
CA VAL A 15 3.79 -1.52 -8.34
C VAL A 15 4.84 -2.52 -8.83
N ASP A 16 5.51 -2.20 -9.94
CA ASP A 16 6.60 -3.00 -10.52
C ASP A 16 6.27 -4.50 -10.66
N ASN A 17 5.00 -4.79 -10.96
CA ASN A 17 4.45 -6.14 -11.13
C ASN A 17 4.72 -7.12 -9.96
N SER A 18 5.01 -6.60 -8.76
CA SER A 18 5.45 -7.42 -7.63
C SER A 18 4.91 -6.96 -6.27
N PHE A 19 4.65 -5.67 -6.10
CA PHE A 19 4.17 -5.12 -4.84
C PHE A 19 2.71 -4.70 -4.95
N HIS A 20 1.84 -5.35 -4.18
CA HIS A 20 0.40 -5.10 -4.18
C HIS A 20 0.00 -4.19 -3.02
N ILE A 21 -0.61 -3.05 -3.36
CA ILE A 21 -1.16 -2.08 -2.41
C ILE A 21 -2.70 -2.17 -2.50
N PRO A 22 -3.40 -2.70 -1.49
CA PRO A 22 -4.85 -2.63 -1.42
C PRO A 22 -5.34 -1.18 -1.50
N TRP A 23 -6.53 -0.92 -2.08
CA TRP A 23 -7.03 0.46 -2.22
C TRP A 23 -7.15 1.22 -0.90
N ALA A 24 -7.43 0.52 0.19
CA ALA A 24 -7.48 1.09 1.54
C ALA A 24 -6.10 1.56 2.03
N ASP A 25 -5.02 1.05 1.46
CA ASP A 25 -3.65 1.27 1.91
C ASP A 25 -2.91 2.30 1.04
N LYS A 26 -3.60 3.01 0.14
CA LYS A 26 -3.01 4.12 -0.66
C LYS A 26 -2.50 5.29 0.20
N GLY A 27 -3.06 5.44 1.40
CA GLY A 27 -2.61 6.42 2.37
C GLY A 27 -3.00 7.86 2.07
N LYS A 28 -2.73 8.73 3.05
CA LYS A 28 -3.26 10.11 3.15
C LYS A 28 -2.80 11.07 2.05
N ASN A 29 -1.70 10.77 1.37
CA ASN A 29 -1.16 11.61 0.30
C ASN A 29 -1.83 11.34 -1.06
N TRP A 30 -2.67 10.31 -1.14
CA TRP A 30 -3.48 10.07 -2.33
C TRP A 30 -4.48 11.21 -2.54
N VAL A 31 -4.63 11.66 -3.78
CA VAL A 31 -5.63 12.66 -4.17
C VAL A 31 -6.65 12.00 -5.07
N ASP A 32 -7.93 12.01 -4.69
CA ASP A 32 -9.00 11.31 -5.45
C ASP A 32 -9.11 11.78 -6.90
N ALA A 33 -8.75 13.04 -7.19
CA ALA A 33 -8.73 13.59 -8.53
C ALA A 33 -7.63 12.98 -9.44
N TRP A 34 -6.64 12.27 -8.89
CA TRP A 34 -5.65 11.51 -9.68
C TRP A 34 -6.30 10.33 -10.41
N CYS A 35 -7.27 9.67 -9.80
CA CYS A 35 -8.00 8.55 -10.39
C CYS A 35 -9.51 8.69 -10.11
N PRO A 36 -10.19 9.62 -10.80
CA PRO A 36 -11.63 9.83 -10.60
C PRO A 36 -12.42 8.58 -10.97
N ASN A 37 -13.65 8.42 -10.46
CA ASN A 37 -14.48 7.22 -10.68
C ASN A 37 -14.89 6.99 -12.16
N THR A 38 -14.54 7.89 -13.09
CA THR A 38 -14.64 7.64 -14.54
C THR A 38 -13.48 6.80 -15.08
N ILE A 39 -12.41 6.62 -14.32
CA ILE A 39 -11.30 5.72 -14.66
C ILE A 39 -11.58 4.35 -14.05
N HIS A 40 -11.46 3.31 -14.85
CA HIS A 40 -11.50 1.91 -14.42
C HIS A 40 -10.10 1.42 -14.08
N PHE A 41 -9.18 1.52 -15.05
CA PHE A 41 -7.78 1.13 -14.89
C PHE A 41 -6.82 2.19 -15.42
N VAL A 42 -5.66 2.27 -14.80
CA VAL A 42 -4.46 2.90 -15.36
C VAL A 42 -3.42 1.81 -15.49
N ILE A 43 -2.87 1.63 -16.70
CA ILE A 43 -1.89 0.59 -17.00
C ILE A 43 -0.68 1.29 -17.59
N TRP A 44 0.43 1.29 -16.84
CA TRP A 44 1.71 1.77 -17.30
C TRP A 44 2.79 0.73 -17.06
N ASN A 45 3.48 0.35 -18.12
CA ASN A 45 4.56 -0.62 -18.11
C ASN A 45 5.72 -0.13 -18.98
N ASN A 46 6.95 -0.42 -18.56
CA ASN A 46 8.17 -0.21 -19.34
C ASN A 46 8.48 -1.41 -20.28
N LEU A 47 7.69 -2.49 -20.19
CA LEU A 47 7.75 -3.65 -21.07
C LEU A 47 6.90 -3.46 -22.33
N PRO A 48 7.20 -4.19 -23.42
CA PRO A 48 6.37 -4.17 -24.63
C PRO A 48 4.91 -4.51 -24.32
N GLY A 49 4.00 -3.59 -24.65
CA GLY A 49 2.58 -3.70 -24.39
C GLY A 49 1.89 -2.35 -24.58
N GLN A 50 0.56 -2.36 -24.54
CA GLN A 50 -0.22 -1.12 -24.62
C GLN A 50 -0.35 -0.53 -23.21
N ASN A 51 0.24 0.66 -23.03
CA ASN A 51 -0.03 1.49 -21.87
C ASN A 51 -1.30 2.32 -22.15
N GLU A 52 -2.21 2.36 -21.19
CA GLU A 52 -3.51 2.99 -21.37
C GLU A 52 -4.22 3.34 -20.08
N ILE A 53 -5.14 4.28 -20.19
CA ILE A 53 -6.23 4.49 -19.25
C ILE A 53 -7.47 3.83 -19.83
N GLN A 54 -8.07 2.93 -19.08
CA GLN A 54 -9.37 2.36 -19.40
C GLN A 54 -10.45 3.14 -18.65
N ASN A 55 -11.40 3.72 -19.37
CA ASN A 55 -12.46 4.55 -18.80
C ASN A 55 -13.78 3.77 -18.69
N LYS A 56 -14.57 4.16 -17.69
CA LYS A 56 -15.92 3.67 -17.45
C LYS A 56 -16.88 4.83 -17.24
N ASP A 57 -18.15 4.58 -17.51
CA ASP A 57 -19.23 5.45 -17.09
C ASP A 57 -19.40 5.34 -15.56
N ALA A 58 -19.31 6.47 -14.87
CA ALA A 58 -19.33 6.48 -13.41
C ALA A 58 -20.67 6.05 -12.79
N SER A 59 -21.77 6.10 -13.55
CA SER A 59 -23.11 5.77 -13.07
C SER A 59 -23.49 4.30 -13.27
N THR A 60 -23.01 3.70 -14.35
CA THR A 60 -23.34 2.32 -14.73
C THR A 60 -22.18 1.34 -14.52
N GLY A 61 -20.95 1.84 -14.38
CA GLY A 61 -19.74 1.04 -14.33
C GLY A 61 -19.32 0.43 -15.68
N MET A 62 -20.05 0.71 -16.77
CA MET A 62 -19.79 0.15 -18.09
C MET A 62 -18.58 0.82 -18.74
N MET A 63 -17.75 0.05 -19.44
CA MET A 63 -16.59 0.56 -20.17
C MET A 63 -17.02 1.53 -21.29
N THR A 64 -16.34 2.67 -21.39
CA THR A 64 -16.67 3.74 -22.35
C THR A 64 -15.62 3.89 -23.44
N SER A 65 -14.34 3.94 -23.07
CA SER A 65 -13.24 4.14 -24.00
C SER A 65 -11.87 3.88 -23.37
N ASN A 66 -10.86 3.63 -24.20
CA ASN A 66 -9.47 3.59 -23.77
C ASN A 66 -8.72 4.81 -24.31
N THR A 67 -7.78 5.32 -23.52
CA THR A 67 -6.86 6.40 -23.89
C THR A 67 -5.44 5.88 -23.81
N SER A 68 -4.72 5.89 -24.93
CA SER A 68 -3.33 5.43 -24.96
C SER A 68 -2.40 6.37 -24.17
N LEU A 69 -1.48 5.78 -23.43
CA LEU A 69 -0.38 6.46 -22.75
C LEU A 69 0.91 6.12 -23.51
N ASN A 70 1.69 7.14 -23.89
CA ASN A 70 2.90 7.03 -24.70
C ASN A 70 4.13 7.61 -24.00
N ALA A 71 3.95 8.47 -22.99
CA ALA A 71 5.02 9.06 -22.22
C ALA A 71 4.66 9.18 -20.74
N THR A 72 5.67 9.22 -19.86
CA THR A 72 5.45 9.44 -18.43
C THR A 72 4.88 10.82 -18.11
N SER A 73 4.98 11.77 -19.05
CA SER A 73 4.34 13.08 -18.97
C SER A 73 2.84 13.06 -19.27
N ASP A 74 2.29 11.95 -19.76
CA ASP A 74 0.87 11.89 -20.12
C ASP A 74 -0.02 11.97 -18.87
N ALA A 75 -1.15 12.67 -19.05
CA ALA A 75 -2.06 12.96 -17.97
C ALA A 75 -2.89 11.74 -17.57
N VAL A 76 -3.10 11.58 -16.26
CA VAL A 76 -4.02 10.63 -15.65
C VAL A 76 -4.86 11.40 -14.63
N GLY A 77 -6.15 11.60 -14.91
CA GLY A 77 -6.98 12.47 -14.08
C GLY A 77 -6.37 13.87 -13.97
N SER A 78 -6.08 14.32 -12.74
CA SER A 78 -5.41 15.59 -12.45
C SER A 78 -3.89 15.48 -12.22
N THR A 79 -3.27 14.34 -12.53
CA THR A 79 -1.83 14.10 -12.34
C THR A 79 -1.19 13.55 -13.62
N THR A 80 0.05 13.07 -13.53
CA THR A 80 0.79 12.44 -14.64
C THR A 80 1.20 11.02 -14.27
N VAL A 81 1.53 10.21 -15.28
CA VAL A 81 2.13 8.88 -15.05
C VAL A 81 3.41 8.99 -14.19
N ALA A 82 4.27 9.98 -14.44
CA ALA A 82 5.51 10.19 -13.68
C ALA A 82 5.25 10.43 -12.19
N ASP A 83 4.25 11.25 -11.87
CA ASP A 83 3.88 11.55 -10.49
C ASP A 83 3.26 10.31 -9.81
N LEU A 84 2.45 9.53 -10.53
CA LEU A 84 1.90 8.27 -10.02
C LEU A 84 3.00 7.25 -9.70
N LEU A 85 4.00 7.10 -10.58
CA LEU A 85 5.16 6.24 -10.34
C LEU A 85 6.01 6.71 -9.15
N THR A 86 6.18 8.02 -9.02
CA THR A 86 6.88 8.63 -7.88
C THR A 86 6.14 8.34 -6.58
N TRP A 87 4.83 8.61 -6.54
CA TRP A 87 3.98 8.30 -5.41
C TRP A 87 4.01 6.81 -5.06
N ALA A 88 3.90 5.92 -6.05
CA ALA A 88 3.86 4.48 -5.83
C ALA A 88 5.15 3.96 -5.21
N GLY A 89 6.31 4.40 -5.72
CA GLY A 89 7.60 4.04 -5.16
C GLY A 89 7.77 4.55 -3.72
N VAL A 90 7.33 5.78 -3.43
CA VAL A 90 7.37 6.31 -2.05
C VAL A 90 6.42 5.53 -1.15
N ARG A 91 5.22 5.22 -1.62
CA ARG A 91 4.21 4.54 -0.82
C ARG A 91 4.60 3.10 -0.50
N GLN A 92 5.20 2.39 -1.45
CA GLN A 92 5.78 1.07 -1.21
C GLN A 92 6.78 1.11 -0.05
N LEU A 93 7.75 2.02 -0.09
CA LEU A 93 8.78 2.14 0.95
C LEU A 93 8.16 2.43 2.33
N GLN A 94 7.13 3.28 2.39
CA GLN A 94 6.43 3.58 3.65
C GLN A 94 5.74 2.34 4.23
N ILE A 95 5.11 1.51 3.39
CA ILE A 95 4.46 0.27 3.84
C ILE A 95 5.50 -0.74 4.31
N GLU A 96 6.61 -0.90 3.58
CA GLU A 96 7.71 -1.80 3.95
C GLU A 96 8.34 -1.39 5.28
N GLU A 97 8.55 -0.08 5.50
CA GLU A 97 9.07 0.47 6.76
C GLU A 97 8.12 0.19 7.93
N ALA A 98 6.81 0.43 7.76
CA ALA A 98 5.81 0.14 8.79
C ALA A 98 5.72 -1.36 9.12
N ILE A 99 5.84 -2.23 8.12
CA ILE A 99 5.91 -3.69 8.33
C ILE A 99 7.16 -4.06 9.13
N ALA A 100 8.32 -3.48 8.80
CA ALA A 100 9.57 -3.72 9.52
C ALA A 100 9.49 -3.24 10.98
N GLU A 101 8.93 -2.04 11.22
CA GLU A 101 8.75 -1.50 12.56
C GLU A 101 7.81 -2.37 13.41
N HIS A 102 6.67 -2.78 12.84
CA HIS A 102 5.75 -3.70 13.49
C HIS A 102 6.42 -5.04 13.85
N ASN A 103 7.19 -5.63 12.93
CA ASN A 103 7.90 -6.88 13.19
C ASN A 103 8.97 -6.73 14.28
N SER A 104 9.65 -5.58 14.32
CA SER A 104 10.65 -5.24 15.34
C SER A 104 9.99 -5.11 16.71
N ALA A 105 8.92 -4.30 16.80
CA ALA A 105 8.16 -4.10 18.03
C ALA A 105 7.62 -5.43 18.58
N ARG A 106 7.06 -6.27 17.69
CA ARG A 106 6.55 -7.60 18.05
C ARG A 106 7.65 -8.51 18.62
N SER A 107 8.84 -8.46 18.02
CA SER A 107 9.99 -9.26 18.48
C SER A 107 10.53 -8.77 19.83
N THR A 108 10.60 -7.45 20.03
CA THR A 108 10.98 -6.85 21.32
C THR A 108 10.01 -7.25 22.42
N GLU A 109 8.70 -7.13 22.18
CA GLU A 109 7.67 -7.48 23.17
C GLU A 109 7.71 -8.97 23.54
N PHE A 110 7.89 -9.85 22.55
CA PHE A 110 8.08 -11.29 22.78
C PHE A 110 9.30 -11.57 23.68
N ASN A 111 10.45 -10.97 23.37
CA ASN A 111 11.68 -11.18 24.13
C ASN A 111 11.58 -10.61 25.56
N THR A 112 10.93 -9.46 25.75
CA THR A 112 10.68 -8.90 27.07
C THR A 112 9.82 -9.83 27.92
N GLN A 113 8.78 -10.43 27.34
CA GLN A 113 7.94 -11.39 28.05
C GLN A 113 8.66 -12.70 28.34
N LEU A 114 9.46 -13.22 27.40
CA LEU A 114 10.27 -14.41 27.65
C LEU A 114 11.21 -14.19 28.84
N ALA A 115 11.91 -13.04 28.89
CA ALA A 115 12.77 -12.70 30.02
C ALA A 115 11.99 -12.55 31.34
N ALA A 116 10.78 -11.98 31.30
CA ALA A 116 9.92 -11.88 32.48
C ALA A 116 9.45 -13.26 32.96
N TRP A 117 9.14 -14.17 32.04
CA TRP A 117 8.76 -15.55 32.35
C TRP A 117 9.93 -16.33 32.97
N GLU A 118 11.13 -16.26 32.37
CA GLU A 118 12.34 -16.91 32.92
C GLU A 118 12.66 -16.39 34.34
N ALA A 119 12.44 -15.10 34.61
CA ALA A 119 12.59 -14.51 35.94
C ALA A 119 11.49 -14.94 36.94
N ALA A 120 10.25 -15.12 36.47
CA ALA A 120 9.12 -15.56 37.31
C ALA A 120 9.20 -17.06 37.66
N ASP A 121 9.56 -17.89 36.69
CA ASP A 121 9.76 -19.34 36.87
C ASP A 121 10.91 -19.60 37.85
N SER A 122 12.03 -18.87 37.71
CA SER A 122 13.14 -18.93 38.68
C SER A 122 12.80 -18.40 40.08
N SER A 123 11.67 -17.67 40.24
CA SER A 123 11.18 -17.19 41.54
C SER A 123 9.94 -17.93 42.07
N ASN A 124 9.48 -18.98 41.38
CA ASN A 124 8.32 -19.80 41.76
C ASN A 124 7.01 -18.97 41.91
N ASN A 125 6.91 -17.88 41.14
CA ASN A 125 5.80 -16.92 41.19
C ASN A 125 4.93 -17.09 39.93
N GLU A 126 3.84 -17.83 40.02
CA GLU A 126 3.01 -18.26 38.87
C GLU A 126 2.13 -17.15 38.26
N ASP A 127 2.14 -15.93 38.81
CA ASP A 127 1.30 -14.81 38.37
C ASP A 127 1.85 -14.06 37.13
N ASN A 128 2.27 -14.78 36.09
CA ASN A 128 2.80 -14.14 34.88
C ASN A 128 1.98 -14.52 33.64
N PHE A 129 0.88 -13.79 33.41
CA PHE A 129 0.07 -13.99 32.21
C PHE A 129 -0.12 -12.71 31.39
N ASN A 130 0.64 -12.66 30.29
CA ASN A 130 0.27 -12.27 28.93
C ASN A 130 -0.51 -10.95 28.76
N THR A 131 0.22 -9.84 28.61
CA THR A 131 -0.32 -8.55 28.14
C THR A 131 -0.15 -8.36 26.63
N PHE A 132 0.09 -9.42 25.86
CA PHE A 132 0.42 -9.28 24.44
C PHE A 132 -0.69 -8.56 23.70
N SER A 133 -0.40 -7.35 23.20
CA SER A 133 -1.36 -6.55 22.46
C SER A 133 -1.40 -7.01 21.00
N TRP A 134 -1.90 -8.23 20.77
CA TRP A 134 -2.01 -8.86 19.42
C TRP A 134 -2.94 -8.09 18.47
N SER A 135 -3.61 -7.04 18.96
CA SER A 135 -4.53 -6.22 18.19
C SER A 135 -3.84 -5.25 17.24
N LYS A 136 -2.57 -4.90 17.48
CA LYS A 136 -1.84 -4.00 16.56
C LYS A 136 -1.40 -4.75 15.31
N THR A 137 -1.50 -4.07 14.19
CA THR A 137 -1.07 -4.49 12.86
C THR A 137 0.01 -3.54 12.34
N TRP A 138 0.60 -3.83 11.18
CA TRP A 138 1.57 -2.91 10.58
C TRP A 138 0.99 -1.52 10.27
N ARG A 139 -0.33 -1.42 10.04
CA ARG A 139 -1.00 -0.14 9.77
C ARG A 139 -0.94 0.82 10.96
N ASP A 140 -0.86 0.30 12.18
CA ASP A 140 -0.71 1.11 13.40
C ASP A 140 0.67 1.79 13.48
N TYR A 141 1.64 1.32 12.69
CA TYR A 141 2.99 1.87 12.58
C TYR A 141 3.16 2.71 11.31
N ASP A 142 2.13 2.77 10.45
CA ASP A 142 2.16 3.56 9.23
C ASP A 142 1.53 4.94 9.45
N SER A 143 2.37 5.95 9.70
CA SER A 143 1.93 7.34 9.87
C SER A 143 1.26 7.95 8.62
N ASN A 144 1.29 7.27 7.48
CA ASN A 144 0.66 7.68 6.24
C ASN A 144 -0.62 6.90 5.93
N TYR A 145 -0.98 5.92 6.75
CA TYR A 145 -2.27 5.22 6.65
C TYR A 145 -3.44 6.18 6.91
N SER A 146 -4.56 6.00 6.19
CA SER A 146 -5.78 6.81 6.30
C SER A 146 -7.02 6.00 5.98
#